data_AF-A0A8S3CXW8-F1
#
_entry.id   AF-A0A8S3CXW8-F1
#
_cell.length_a   1.000
_cell.length_b   1.000
_cell.length_c   1.000
_cell.angle_alpha   90.00
_cell.angle_beta   90.00
_cell.angle_gamma   90.00
#
_symmetry.space_group_name_H-M   'P 1'
#
loop_
_entity.id
_entity.type
_entity.pdbx_description
1 polymer ?
#
loop_
_entity_poly.entity_id
_entity_poly.type
_entity_poly.pdbx_seq_one_letter_code
_entity_poly.pdbx_strand_id
1 'polypeptide(L)'
;MNASSFNSNEQEQSVTNLVKIHSLSQLLKRDREQLLTQSRSIAYYHPHIDRDKAEQFLRAKYTRYKRDGLFLLRDCTTSPHDFSLSLVCGDKCYHYKIQLIYDIYFSIDSDPQIAGIESVISYYQQLSDGLACILSNDFVQGQPPPTAVRRFGSTNTLHRACKQGNFDIVKKILSSETLVNRPDVNGKDSFGFTALHEASYFDHDDIVGLLIKAGAHVLSRDTNGATALHKAAAGNRPSALLILIAQGFADYEERNYTNHWIPLHEAAFHNSTACVQVLLDCGAPLRPRTDQGKTPLDLAE
;
A
#
# COMPACT_ATOMS: atom_id res chain seq x y z
N MET A 1 4.61 24.41 -23.42
CA MET A 1 3.74 23.86 -24.49
C MET A 1 4.13 22.39 -24.65
N ASN A 2 3.37 21.36 -24.33
CA ASN A 2 2.05 21.19 -23.74
C ASN A 2 2.21 20.28 -22.52
N ALA A 3 2.05 20.82 -21.30
CA ALA A 3 1.61 20.02 -20.18
C ALA A 3 0.09 19.94 -20.37
N SER A 4 -0.38 18.87 -20.99
CA SER A 4 -1.81 18.62 -21.15
C SER A 4 -2.45 18.69 -19.79
N SER A 5 -3.31 19.71 -19.64
CA SER A 5 -4.36 19.86 -18.66
C SER A 5 -4.85 18.50 -18.19
N PHE A 6 -4.44 18.13 -16.97
CA PHE A 6 -4.95 16.98 -16.25
C PHE A 6 -6.46 17.19 -16.06
N ASN A 7 -7.25 16.38 -16.75
CA ASN A 7 -8.68 16.38 -16.59
C ASN A 7 -8.99 15.62 -15.30
N SER A 8 -9.24 16.33 -14.20
CA SER A 8 -9.72 15.78 -12.92
C SER A 8 -10.94 14.87 -13.11
N ASN A 9 -11.69 15.09 -14.19
CA ASN A 9 -12.86 14.31 -14.61
C ASN A 9 -12.54 12.86 -15.03
N GLU A 10 -11.28 12.49 -15.35
CA GLU A 10 -10.94 11.10 -15.76
C GLU A 10 -10.67 10.16 -14.59
N GLN A 11 -10.28 10.67 -13.42
CA GLN A 11 -10.07 9.82 -12.23
C GLN A 11 -11.39 9.20 -11.74
N GLU A 12 -12.51 9.86 -12.06
CA GLU A 12 -13.88 9.41 -11.76
C GLU A 12 -14.56 8.66 -12.92
N GLN A 13 -13.88 8.49 -14.07
CA GLN A 13 -14.50 7.79 -15.19
C GLN A 13 -14.70 6.30 -14.87
N SER A 14 -15.91 5.83 -15.15
CA SER A 14 -16.26 4.42 -15.02
C SER A 14 -15.32 3.54 -15.85
N VAL A 15 -14.79 2.45 -15.27
CA VAL A 15 -13.99 1.47 -16.02
C VAL A 15 -14.80 0.87 -17.14
N THR A 16 -16.09 0.67 -16.91
CA THR A 16 -17.03 0.16 -17.91
C THR A 16 -17.10 1.09 -19.12
N ASN A 17 -16.97 2.41 -18.93
CA ASN A 17 -16.89 3.36 -20.05
C ASN A 17 -15.50 3.36 -20.71
N LEU A 18 -14.44 3.28 -19.91
CA LEU A 18 -13.07 3.21 -20.43
C LEU A 18 -12.84 1.96 -21.30
N VAL A 19 -13.38 0.81 -20.90
CA VAL A 19 -13.24 -0.45 -21.65
C VAL A 19 -14.08 -0.47 -22.94
N LYS A 20 -15.10 0.39 -23.07
CA LYS A 20 -15.81 0.58 -24.36
C LYS A 20 -14.97 1.33 -25.38
N ILE A 21 -14.07 2.20 -24.92
CA ILE A 21 -13.25 3.07 -25.77
C ILE A 21 -11.87 2.46 -26.01
N HIS A 22 -11.33 1.75 -25.02
CA HIS A 22 -9.97 1.19 -25.02
C HIS A 22 -9.99 -0.29 -24.65
N SER A 23 -9.08 -1.08 -25.19
CA SER A 23 -8.92 -2.47 -24.74
C SER A 23 -8.41 -2.49 -23.29
N LEU A 24 -8.71 -3.57 -22.56
CA LEU A 24 -8.21 -3.75 -21.19
C LEU A 24 -6.67 -3.68 -21.15
N SER A 25 -5.97 -4.27 -22.12
CA SER A 25 -4.50 -4.21 -22.20
C SER A 25 -3.96 -2.79 -22.40
N GLN A 26 -4.65 -1.94 -23.16
CA GLN A 26 -4.29 -0.53 -23.31
C GLN A 26 -4.45 0.24 -22.00
N LEU A 27 -5.52 -0.03 -21.24
CA LEU A 27 -5.73 0.60 -19.92
C LEU A 27 -4.65 0.18 -18.92
N LEU A 28 -4.31 -1.11 -18.85
CA LEU A 28 -3.24 -1.58 -17.96
C LEU A 28 -1.88 -0.99 -18.32
N LYS A 29 -1.58 -0.87 -19.61
CA LYS A 29 -0.37 -0.17 -20.08
C LYS A 29 -0.37 1.29 -19.65
N ARG A 30 -1.49 2.00 -19.85
CA ARG A 30 -1.65 3.41 -19.46
C ARG A 30 -1.42 3.60 -17.96
N ASP A 31 -2.05 2.78 -17.12
CA ASP A 31 -1.90 2.87 -15.67
C ASP A 31 -0.44 2.66 -15.24
N ARG A 32 0.28 1.70 -15.85
CA ARG A 32 1.70 1.49 -15.57
C ARG A 32 2.56 2.69 -15.99
N GLU A 33 2.31 3.26 -17.16
CA GLU A 33 3.05 4.43 -17.64
C GLU A 33 2.81 5.67 -16.75
N GLN A 34 1.57 5.85 -16.28
CA GLN A 34 1.23 6.88 -15.30
C GLN A 34 1.97 6.66 -13.98
N LEU A 35 1.94 5.43 -13.45
CA LEU A 35 2.66 5.07 -12.22
C LEU A 35 4.15 5.36 -12.33
N LEU A 36 4.80 4.93 -13.43
CA LEU A 36 6.23 5.15 -13.67
C LEU A 36 6.56 6.64 -13.77
N THR A 37 5.69 7.43 -14.40
CA THR A 37 5.88 8.88 -14.55
C THR A 37 5.74 9.59 -13.21
N GLN A 38 4.75 9.23 -12.40
CA GLN A 38 4.51 9.80 -11.07
C GLN A 38 5.59 9.38 -10.05
N SER A 39 6.20 8.20 -10.25
CA SER A 39 7.16 7.62 -9.29
C SER A 39 8.62 7.90 -9.64
N ARG A 40 8.92 8.80 -10.60
CA ARG A 40 10.31 9.13 -10.98
C ARG A 40 11.13 9.71 -9.83
N SER A 41 10.49 10.48 -8.94
CA SER A 41 11.14 11.08 -7.76
C SER A 41 11.62 10.05 -6.74
N ILE A 42 11.12 8.81 -6.81
CA ILE A 42 11.46 7.71 -5.90
C ILE A 42 12.18 6.57 -6.61
N ALA A 43 12.79 6.84 -7.77
CA ALA A 43 13.46 5.84 -8.59
C ALA A 43 14.88 5.51 -8.09
N TYR A 44 15.01 5.16 -6.81
CA TYR A 44 16.29 4.81 -6.15
C TYR A 44 16.47 3.30 -5.93
N TYR A 45 15.54 2.47 -6.39
CA TYR A 45 15.54 1.03 -6.16
C TYR A 45 16.22 0.26 -7.31
N HIS A 46 17.12 -0.64 -6.95
CA HIS A 46 17.91 -1.48 -7.85
C HIS A 46 17.71 -2.95 -7.44
N PRO A 47 16.83 -3.69 -8.12
CA PRO A 47 16.62 -5.10 -7.81
C PRO A 47 17.84 -5.93 -8.22
N HIS A 48 18.07 -7.04 -7.53
CA HIS A 48 19.06 -8.06 -7.92
C HIS A 48 20.52 -7.58 -8.05
N ILE A 49 20.88 -6.45 -7.43
CA ILE A 49 22.28 -6.04 -7.30
C ILE A 49 22.85 -6.48 -5.96
N ASP A 50 24.10 -6.94 -5.99
CA ASP A 50 24.84 -7.29 -4.78
C ASP A 50 25.47 -6.05 -4.11
N ARG A 51 26.14 -6.29 -2.99
CA ARG A 51 26.81 -5.24 -2.22
C ARG A 51 27.91 -4.55 -3.04
N ASP A 52 28.71 -5.30 -3.78
CA ASP A 52 29.90 -4.79 -4.46
C ASP A 52 29.52 -3.89 -5.65
N LYS A 53 28.50 -4.29 -6.43
CA LYS A 53 27.94 -3.46 -7.50
C LYS A 53 27.31 -2.18 -6.95
N ALA A 54 26.64 -2.26 -5.81
CA ALA A 54 26.08 -1.08 -5.15
C ALA A 54 27.18 -0.08 -4.77
N GLU A 55 28.28 -0.55 -4.16
CA GLU A 55 29.44 0.29 -3.84
C GLU A 55 30.05 0.90 -5.12
N GLN A 56 30.15 0.15 -6.21
CA GLN A 56 30.67 0.65 -7.48
C GLN A 56 29.82 1.80 -8.03
N PHE A 57 28.50 1.66 -8.08
CA PHE A 57 27.60 2.71 -8.57
C PHE A 57 27.64 3.95 -7.70
N LEU A 58 27.65 3.77 -6.38
CA LEU A 58 27.75 4.86 -5.43
C LEU A 58 29.08 5.62 -5.57
N ARG A 59 30.21 4.92 -5.63
CA ARG A 59 31.54 5.52 -5.79
C ARG A 59 31.66 6.26 -7.13
N ALA A 60 31.19 5.67 -8.23
CA ALA A 60 31.24 6.31 -9.55
C ALA A 60 30.53 7.67 -9.56
N LYS A 61 29.36 7.76 -8.91
CA LYS A 61 28.63 9.02 -8.80
C LYS A 61 29.24 9.95 -7.73
N TYR A 62 29.70 9.41 -6.60
CA TYR A 62 30.36 10.19 -5.56
C TYR A 62 31.64 10.87 -6.05
N THR A 63 32.50 10.20 -6.83
CA THR A 63 33.73 10.80 -7.39
C THR A 63 33.42 12.04 -8.24
N ARG A 64 32.26 12.08 -8.90
CA ARG A 64 31.84 13.20 -9.76
C ARG A 64 31.32 14.40 -8.98
N TYR A 65 30.64 14.19 -7.86
CA TYR A 65 29.93 15.25 -7.14
C TYR A 65 30.43 15.53 -5.73
N LYS A 66 31.14 14.57 -5.11
CA LYS A 66 31.63 14.57 -3.72
C LYS A 66 30.57 15.04 -2.72
N ARG A 67 29.45 14.32 -2.70
CA ARG A 67 28.30 14.61 -1.84
C ARG A 67 27.99 13.43 -0.95
N ASP A 68 28.05 13.66 0.36
CA ASP A 68 27.58 12.72 1.36
C ASP A 68 26.06 12.56 1.27
N GLY A 69 25.57 11.44 1.79
CA GLY A 69 24.14 11.13 1.76
C GLY A 69 23.69 10.46 0.47
N LEU A 70 24.57 10.27 -0.52
CA LEU A 70 24.21 9.59 -1.76
C LEU A 70 23.89 8.11 -1.46
N PHE A 71 22.74 7.65 -1.91
CA PHE A 71 22.25 6.32 -1.57
C PHE A 71 21.59 5.60 -2.76
N LEU A 72 21.35 4.31 -2.53
CA LEU A 72 20.44 3.48 -3.32
C LEU A 72 19.81 2.39 -2.44
N LEU A 73 18.66 1.90 -2.87
CA LEU A 73 17.97 0.77 -2.24
C LEU A 73 18.15 -0.48 -3.11
N ARG A 74 18.37 -1.64 -2.49
CA ARG A 74 18.47 -2.93 -3.18
C ARG A 74 17.83 -4.05 -2.37
N ASP A 75 17.60 -5.19 -3.02
CA ASP A 75 17.20 -6.41 -2.32
C ASP A 75 18.20 -6.81 -1.24
N CYS A 76 17.70 -7.32 -0.11
CA CYS A 76 18.57 -7.97 0.85
C CYS A 76 18.92 -9.38 0.37
N THR A 77 20.22 -9.69 0.30
CA THR A 77 20.70 -11.01 -0.13
C THR A 77 20.44 -12.10 0.90
N THR A 78 20.20 -11.72 2.16
CA THR A 78 19.99 -12.67 3.28
C THR A 78 18.52 -12.92 3.59
N SER A 79 17.61 -12.07 3.11
CA SER A 79 16.17 -12.16 3.40
C SER A 79 15.37 -11.60 2.22
N PRO A 80 14.47 -12.39 1.61
CA PRO A 80 13.77 -12.01 0.39
C PRO A 80 12.72 -10.90 0.58
N HIS A 81 12.34 -10.61 1.82
CA HIS A 81 11.34 -9.58 2.16
C HIS A 81 11.96 -8.29 2.67
N ASP A 82 13.26 -8.31 2.98
CA ASP A 82 13.98 -7.16 3.52
C ASP A 82 14.71 -6.41 2.40
N PHE A 83 15.01 -5.14 2.65
CA PHE A 83 15.83 -4.35 1.76
C PHE A 83 17.19 -4.03 2.39
N SER A 84 18.12 -3.59 1.57
CA SER A 84 19.40 -3.04 2.01
C SER A 84 19.56 -1.63 1.47
N LEU A 85 19.68 -0.67 2.38
CA LEU A 85 20.01 0.71 2.08
C LEU A 85 21.53 0.84 2.01
N SER A 86 22.06 1.18 0.84
CA SER A 86 23.49 1.43 0.65
C SER A 86 23.73 2.93 0.55
N LEU A 87 24.62 3.46 1.40
CA LEU A 87 24.83 4.89 1.63
C LEU A 87 26.31 5.24 1.58
N VAL A 88 26.67 6.35 0.94
CA VAL A 88 28.01 6.92 1.02
C VAL A 88 28.05 8.09 1.99
N CYS A 89 29.03 8.03 2.90
CA CYS A 89 29.38 9.12 3.80
C CYS A 89 30.90 9.22 3.88
N GLY A 90 31.46 10.33 3.40
CA GLY A 90 32.88 10.45 3.11
C GLY A 90 33.33 9.42 2.06
N ASP A 91 34.55 8.91 2.18
CA ASP A 91 35.10 7.90 1.24
C ASP A 91 34.66 6.46 1.54
N LYS A 92 33.69 6.27 2.46
CA LYS A 92 33.20 4.98 2.94
C LYS A 92 31.76 4.72 2.49
N CYS A 93 31.48 3.45 2.17
CA CYS A 93 30.14 2.94 1.91
C CYS A 93 29.63 2.19 3.15
N TYR A 94 28.39 2.45 3.51
CA TYR A 94 27.67 1.80 4.61
C TYR A 94 26.46 1.06 4.05
N HIS A 95 26.07 -0.03 4.70
CA HIS A 95 24.91 -0.82 4.30
C HIS A 95 24.05 -1.11 5.52
N TYR A 96 22.80 -0.69 5.48
CA TYR A 96 21.83 -0.86 6.55
C TYR A 96 20.74 -1.81 6.08
N LYS A 97 20.37 -2.75 6.95
CA LYS A 97 19.28 -3.67 6.67
C LYS A 97 17.96 -2.98 7.04
N ILE A 98 17.07 -2.84 6.08
CA ILE A 98 15.69 -2.40 6.30
C ILE A 98 14.84 -3.66 6.43
N GLN A 99 14.40 -3.95 7.64
CA GLN A 99 13.62 -5.14 7.96
C GLN A 99 12.14 -4.88 7.76
N LEU A 100 11.45 -5.79 7.08
CA LEU A 100 9.98 -5.80 7.05
C LEU A 100 9.47 -6.41 8.35
N ILE A 101 8.67 -5.66 9.10
CA ILE A 101 8.08 -6.11 10.37
C ILE A 101 6.73 -6.78 10.09
N TYR A 102 5.79 -6.05 9.48
CA TYR A 102 4.47 -6.57 9.06
C TYR A 102 3.85 -5.64 8.00
N ASP A 103 3.07 -6.20 7.06
CA ASP A 103 2.44 -5.47 5.93
C ASP A 103 3.44 -4.60 5.14
N ILE A 104 3.49 -3.30 5.47
CA ILE A 104 4.41 -2.31 4.88
C ILE A 104 5.24 -1.58 5.94
N TYR A 105 5.31 -2.08 7.17
CA TYR A 105 6.09 -1.49 8.25
C TYR A 105 7.53 -1.94 8.19
N PHE A 106 8.42 -0.97 8.14
CA PHE A 106 9.85 -1.19 8.03
C PHE A 106 10.59 -0.51 9.19
N SER A 107 11.71 -1.12 9.59
CA SER A 107 12.66 -0.52 10.53
C SER A 107 14.10 -0.78 10.11
N ILE A 108 14.98 0.15 10.48
CA ILE A 108 16.42 -0.10 10.55
C ILE A 108 16.73 -0.22 12.05
N ASP A 109 17.43 -1.28 12.46
CA ASP A 109 17.82 -1.50 13.87
C ASP A 109 16.65 -1.52 14.88
N SER A 110 15.51 -2.07 14.47
CA SER A 110 14.27 -2.31 15.25
C SER A 110 13.37 -1.10 15.55
N ASP A 111 13.87 0.14 15.48
CA ASP A 111 13.06 1.35 15.64
C ASP A 111 13.67 2.53 14.84
N PRO A 112 12.87 3.51 14.38
CA PRO A 112 11.40 3.57 14.43
C PRO A 112 10.73 2.68 13.38
N GLN A 113 9.49 2.25 13.66
CA GLN A 113 8.66 1.51 12.71
C GLN A 113 7.90 2.48 11.79
N ILE A 114 8.19 2.44 10.49
CA ILE A 114 7.68 3.39 9.51
C ILE A 114 6.91 2.66 8.41
N ALA A 115 5.70 3.14 8.11
CA ALA A 115 4.86 2.60 7.04
C ALA A 115 5.33 3.06 5.66
N GLY A 116 5.67 2.11 4.79
CA GLY A 116 6.05 2.30 3.39
C GLY A 116 7.51 2.68 3.22
N ILE A 117 8.15 2.03 2.25
CA ILE A 117 9.58 2.20 1.99
C ILE A 117 9.96 3.64 1.63
N GLU A 118 9.07 4.37 0.96
CA GLU A 118 9.29 5.78 0.63
C GLU A 118 9.27 6.68 1.86
N SER A 119 8.46 6.35 2.87
CA SER A 119 8.42 7.11 4.12
C SER A 119 9.67 6.84 4.95
N VAL A 120 10.23 5.62 4.90
CA VAL A 120 11.54 5.30 5.51
C VAL A 120 12.61 6.20 4.93
N ILE A 121 12.70 6.29 3.60
CA ILE A 121 13.68 7.17 2.94
C ILE A 121 13.45 8.63 3.31
N SER A 122 12.21 9.12 3.28
CA SER A 122 11.90 10.51 3.66
C SER A 122 12.23 10.82 5.13
N TYR A 123 12.06 9.86 6.03
CA TYR A 123 12.48 10.00 7.43
C TYR A 123 13.99 10.17 7.54
N TYR A 124 14.76 9.28 6.89
CA TYR A 124 16.22 9.31 6.94
C TYR A 124 16.87 10.42 6.11
N GLN A 125 16.10 11.12 5.28
CA GLN A 125 16.49 12.39 4.65
C GLN A 125 16.42 13.58 5.63
N GLN A 126 15.61 13.48 6.69
CA GLN A 126 15.43 14.54 7.69
C GLN A 126 16.32 14.30 8.92
N LEU A 127 16.47 13.05 9.33
CA LEU A 127 17.19 12.65 10.54
C LEU A 127 18.10 11.47 10.23
N SER A 128 19.30 11.43 10.79
CA SER A 128 20.20 10.29 10.54
C SER A 128 19.82 9.08 11.37
N ASP A 129 19.38 9.28 12.62
CA ASP A 129 18.86 8.25 13.53
C ASP A 129 19.62 6.90 13.46
N GLY A 130 20.93 6.94 13.72
CA GLY A 130 21.81 5.77 13.64
C GLY A 130 22.51 5.56 12.30
N LEU A 131 22.07 6.20 11.22
CA LEU A 131 22.83 6.25 9.96
C LEU A 131 24.09 7.11 10.11
N ALA A 132 25.13 6.75 9.34
CA ALA A 132 26.39 7.49 9.25
C ALA A 132 26.21 8.97 8.86
N CYS A 133 25.25 9.28 8.00
CA CYS A 133 24.79 10.63 7.68
C CYS A 133 23.35 10.62 7.19
N ILE A 134 22.71 11.79 7.12
CA ILE A 134 21.39 11.95 6.51
C ILE A 134 21.42 11.60 5.02
N LEU A 135 20.33 11.04 4.52
CA LEU A 135 20.17 10.77 3.10
C LEU A 135 20.02 12.08 2.32
N SER A 136 20.68 12.15 1.17
CA SER A 136 20.55 13.29 0.27
C SER A 136 19.22 13.24 -0.50
N ASN A 137 18.83 14.36 -1.10
CA ASN A 137 17.78 14.37 -2.12
C ASN A 137 18.27 13.79 -3.46
N ASP A 138 19.59 13.65 -3.64
CA ASP A 138 20.18 12.97 -4.79
C ASP A 138 20.46 11.50 -4.47
N PHE A 139 20.22 10.62 -5.44
CA PHE A 139 20.36 9.17 -5.31
C PHE A 139 20.82 8.55 -6.63
N VAL A 140 21.32 7.30 -6.58
CA VAL A 140 21.66 6.56 -7.81
C VAL A 140 20.37 6.14 -8.51
N GLN A 141 20.17 6.64 -9.72
CA GLN A 141 18.96 6.42 -10.51
C GLN A 141 18.81 4.94 -10.87
N GLY A 142 17.64 4.37 -10.55
CA GLY A 142 17.22 3.01 -10.83
C GLY A 142 15.74 3.00 -11.25
N GLN A 143 14.95 2.13 -10.62
CA GLN A 143 13.50 2.08 -10.79
C GLN A 143 12.77 2.44 -9.48
N PRO A 144 11.46 2.71 -9.51
CA PRO A 144 10.67 2.87 -8.29
C PRO A 144 10.61 1.56 -7.48
N PRO A 145 10.47 1.64 -6.14
CA PRO A 145 10.24 0.45 -5.32
C PRO A 145 8.93 -0.26 -5.69
N PRO A 146 8.81 -1.57 -5.39
CA PRO A 146 7.58 -2.35 -5.66
C PRO A 146 6.35 -1.72 -5.01
N THR A 147 5.19 -1.85 -5.67
CA THR A 147 3.94 -1.24 -5.20
C THR A 147 3.41 -1.81 -3.89
N ALA A 148 3.59 -3.12 -3.65
CA ALA A 148 3.16 -3.76 -2.41
C ALA A 148 3.81 -3.17 -1.15
N VAL A 149 5.02 -2.61 -1.26
CA VAL A 149 5.78 -2.09 -0.10
C VAL A 149 5.65 -0.57 0.06
N ARG A 150 4.83 0.06 -0.78
CA ARG A 150 4.63 1.51 -0.78
C ARG A 150 3.47 1.88 0.14
N ARG A 151 3.60 3.02 0.82
CA ARG A 151 2.50 3.65 1.56
C ARG A 151 1.49 4.27 0.60
N PHE A 152 1.97 4.86 -0.49
CA PHE A 152 1.17 5.54 -1.49
C PHE A 152 1.44 5.00 -2.90
N GLY A 153 0.36 4.80 -3.66
CA GLY A 153 0.45 4.48 -5.08
C GLY A 153 -0.52 5.33 -5.91
N SER A 154 -1.03 4.74 -6.99
CA SER A 154 -1.90 5.43 -7.94
C SER A 154 -3.14 4.59 -8.20
N THR A 155 -4.31 5.21 -8.17
CA THR A 155 -5.57 4.54 -8.51
C THR A 155 -5.49 3.98 -9.94
N ASN A 156 -5.52 2.65 -10.03
CA ASN A 156 -5.40 1.91 -11.28
C ASN A 156 -6.73 1.25 -11.67
N THR A 157 -6.75 0.54 -12.79
CA THR A 157 -7.94 -0.13 -13.34
C THR A 157 -8.51 -1.17 -12.38
N LEU A 158 -7.68 -1.87 -11.60
CA LEU A 158 -8.16 -2.84 -10.61
C LEU A 158 -8.97 -2.14 -9.50
N HIS A 159 -8.44 -1.05 -8.92
CA HIS A 159 -9.18 -0.25 -7.92
C HIS A 159 -10.51 0.22 -8.46
N ARG A 160 -10.51 0.82 -9.66
CA ARG A 160 -11.74 1.34 -10.28
C ARG A 160 -12.75 0.22 -10.58
N ALA A 161 -12.28 -0.97 -11.00
CA ALA A 161 -13.15 -2.12 -11.30
C ALA A 161 -13.77 -2.71 -10.02
N CYS A 162 -12.99 -2.83 -8.95
CA CYS A 162 -13.46 -3.25 -7.64
C CYS A 162 -14.49 -2.27 -7.06
N LYS A 163 -14.20 -0.97 -7.10
CA LYS A 163 -15.14 0.09 -6.68
C LYS A 163 -16.49 0.01 -7.40
N GLN A 164 -16.47 -0.34 -8.69
CA GLN A 164 -17.67 -0.41 -9.53
C GLN A 164 -18.38 -1.77 -9.54
N GLY A 165 -17.83 -2.80 -8.88
CA GLY A 165 -18.43 -4.13 -8.90
C GLY A 165 -18.28 -4.87 -10.21
N ASN A 166 -17.30 -4.51 -11.05
CA ASN A 166 -17.14 -5.14 -12.35
C ASN A 166 -16.35 -6.46 -12.23
N PHE A 167 -17.04 -7.51 -11.78
CA PHE A 167 -16.47 -8.83 -11.53
C PHE A 167 -15.71 -9.39 -12.75
N ASP A 168 -16.26 -9.24 -13.96
CA ASP A 168 -15.63 -9.77 -15.18
C ASP A 168 -14.27 -9.14 -15.47
N ILE A 169 -14.15 -7.82 -15.28
CA ILE A 169 -12.88 -7.12 -15.44
C ILE A 169 -11.91 -7.54 -14.34
N VAL A 170 -12.34 -7.58 -13.08
CA VAL A 170 -11.50 -8.02 -11.96
C VAL A 170 -10.99 -9.43 -12.22
N LYS A 171 -11.87 -10.36 -12.57
CA LYS A 171 -11.52 -11.73 -12.91
C LYS A 171 -10.52 -11.80 -14.04
N LYS A 172 -10.71 -11.07 -15.14
CA LYS A 172 -9.75 -11.02 -16.26
C LYS A 172 -8.38 -10.51 -15.83
N ILE A 173 -8.34 -9.44 -15.02
CA ILE A 173 -7.08 -8.88 -14.50
C ILE A 173 -6.37 -9.90 -13.60
N LEU A 174 -7.11 -10.60 -12.74
CA LEU A 174 -6.53 -11.49 -11.74
C LEU A 174 -6.17 -12.88 -12.27
N SER A 175 -6.92 -13.43 -13.23
CA SER A 175 -6.76 -14.82 -13.71
C SER A 175 -5.77 -14.98 -14.86
N SER A 176 -5.44 -13.90 -15.57
CA SER A 176 -4.57 -14.00 -16.74
C SER A 176 -3.11 -13.77 -16.36
N GLU A 177 -2.37 -14.87 -16.22
CA GLU A 177 -0.90 -14.85 -16.06
C GLU A 177 -0.19 -14.21 -17.27
N THR A 178 -0.87 -14.12 -18.42
CA THR A 178 -0.35 -13.56 -19.67
C THR A 178 -0.59 -12.06 -19.84
N LEU A 179 -1.32 -11.41 -18.92
CA LEU A 179 -1.53 -9.96 -18.99
C LEU A 179 -0.24 -9.20 -18.63
N VAL A 180 0.37 -8.60 -19.65
CA VAL A 180 1.45 -7.64 -19.48
C VAL A 180 0.92 -6.43 -18.68
N ASN A 181 1.73 -5.92 -17.75
CA ASN A 181 1.40 -4.77 -16.89
C ASN A 181 0.24 -5.02 -15.91
N ARG A 182 0.01 -6.27 -15.51
CA ARG A 182 -0.93 -6.60 -14.43
C ARG A 182 -0.63 -5.75 -13.18
N PRO A 183 -1.63 -5.06 -12.63
CA PRO A 183 -1.47 -4.34 -11.38
C PRO A 183 -1.24 -5.33 -10.25
N ASP A 184 -0.42 -4.91 -9.30
CA ASP A 184 -0.23 -5.62 -8.04
C ASP A 184 -1.54 -5.62 -7.24
N VAL A 185 -1.98 -6.81 -6.78
CA VAL A 185 -3.22 -6.97 -6.02
C VAL A 185 -3.16 -6.24 -4.67
N ASN A 186 -1.95 -6.08 -4.13
CA ASN A 186 -1.66 -5.41 -2.87
C ASN A 186 -1.15 -3.98 -3.07
N GLY A 187 -1.08 -3.52 -4.33
CA GLY A 187 -0.71 -2.14 -4.64
C GLY A 187 -1.75 -1.18 -4.07
N LYS A 188 -1.29 -0.17 -3.34
CA LYS A 188 -2.15 0.88 -2.80
C LYS A 188 -2.43 1.98 -3.82
N ASP A 189 -3.54 2.67 -3.67
CA ASP A 189 -3.87 3.87 -4.44
C ASP A 189 -3.34 5.15 -3.77
N SER A 190 -3.82 6.33 -4.21
CA SER A 190 -3.40 7.62 -3.66
C SER A 190 -3.88 7.87 -2.22
N PHE A 191 -4.90 7.15 -1.75
CA PHE A 191 -5.44 7.23 -0.39
C PHE A 191 -4.89 6.12 0.52
N GLY A 192 -4.05 5.24 -0.02
CA GLY A 192 -3.54 4.07 0.67
C GLY A 192 -4.49 2.87 0.63
N PHE A 193 -5.58 2.93 -0.12
CA PHE A 193 -6.51 1.82 -0.25
C PHE A 193 -5.93 0.76 -1.18
N THR A 194 -6.10 -0.50 -0.82
CA THR A 194 -5.93 -1.62 -1.77
C THR A 194 -7.25 -1.87 -2.50
N ALA A 195 -7.21 -2.66 -3.56
CA ALA A 195 -8.42 -3.11 -4.25
C ALA A 195 -9.41 -3.85 -3.31
N LEU A 196 -8.90 -4.53 -2.28
CA LEU A 196 -9.72 -5.20 -1.26
C LEU A 196 -10.47 -4.20 -0.36
N HIS A 197 -9.86 -3.06 -0.01
CA HIS A 197 -10.56 -2.01 0.74
C HIS A 197 -11.74 -1.46 -0.04
N GLU A 198 -11.53 -1.16 -1.33
CA GLU A 198 -12.59 -0.68 -2.23
C GLU A 198 -13.73 -1.72 -2.32
N ALA A 199 -13.41 -2.97 -2.67
CA ALA A 199 -14.42 -4.02 -2.79
C ALA A 199 -15.20 -4.26 -1.49
N SER A 200 -14.53 -4.16 -0.33
CA SER A 200 -15.14 -4.41 0.98
C SER A 200 -16.02 -3.26 1.48
N TYR A 201 -15.75 -2.02 1.07
CA TYR A 201 -16.60 -0.87 1.41
C TYR A 201 -17.93 -0.88 0.64
N PHE A 202 -17.90 -1.40 -0.59
CA PHE A 202 -19.07 -1.56 -1.45
C PHE A 202 -19.64 -2.99 -1.36
N ASP A 203 -20.74 -3.26 -2.06
CA ASP A 203 -21.53 -4.49 -1.95
C ASP A 203 -21.03 -5.65 -2.84
N HIS A 204 -19.70 -5.77 -3.01
CA HIS A 204 -19.11 -6.63 -4.04
C HIS A 204 -18.44 -7.87 -3.44
N ASP A 205 -19.23 -8.68 -2.72
CA ASP A 205 -18.79 -9.85 -1.96
C ASP A 205 -18.02 -10.89 -2.80
N ASP A 206 -18.46 -11.09 -4.04
CA ASP A 206 -17.84 -11.99 -5.01
C ASP A 206 -16.42 -11.52 -5.39
N ILE A 207 -16.23 -10.21 -5.54
CA ILE A 207 -14.94 -9.57 -5.77
C ILE A 207 -14.06 -9.68 -4.52
N VAL A 208 -14.60 -9.49 -3.32
CA VAL A 208 -13.86 -9.68 -2.05
C VAL A 208 -13.28 -11.09 -1.98
N GLY A 209 -14.12 -12.11 -2.16
CA GLY A 209 -13.68 -13.51 -2.16
C GLY A 209 -12.67 -13.83 -3.27
N LEU A 210 -12.82 -13.23 -4.45
CA LEU A 210 -11.90 -13.39 -5.56
C LEU A 210 -10.52 -12.75 -5.28
N LEU A 211 -10.49 -11.57 -4.68
CA LEU A 211 -9.25 -10.88 -4.31
C LEU A 211 -8.47 -11.66 -3.25
N ILE A 212 -9.15 -12.18 -2.22
CA ILE A 212 -8.53 -13.03 -1.19
C ILE A 212 -7.90 -14.27 -1.84
N LYS A 213 -8.63 -14.96 -2.72
CA LYS A 213 -8.10 -16.11 -3.48
C LYS A 213 -6.92 -15.76 -4.38
N ALA A 214 -6.85 -14.52 -4.86
CA ALA A 214 -5.75 -14.01 -5.67
C ALA A 214 -4.54 -13.52 -4.85
N GLY A 215 -4.54 -13.70 -3.51
CA GLY A 215 -3.44 -13.34 -2.63
C GLY A 215 -3.49 -11.92 -2.07
N ALA A 216 -4.67 -11.28 -2.06
CA ALA A 216 -4.83 -9.99 -1.40
C ALA A 216 -4.54 -10.10 0.11
N HIS A 217 -3.72 -9.19 0.63
CA HIS A 217 -3.38 -9.11 2.04
C HIS A 217 -4.54 -8.49 2.83
N VAL A 218 -5.28 -9.35 3.54
CA VAL A 218 -6.48 -8.98 4.31
C VAL A 218 -6.16 -8.01 5.45
N LEU A 219 -4.95 -8.11 6.00
CA LEU A 219 -4.46 -7.27 7.10
C LEU A 219 -3.79 -5.96 6.61
N SER A 220 -3.75 -5.71 5.30
CA SER A 220 -3.22 -4.44 4.80
C SER A 220 -4.02 -3.28 5.35
N ARG A 221 -3.32 -2.21 5.72
CA ARG A 221 -3.92 -1.03 6.33
C ARG A 221 -3.84 0.19 5.41
N ASP A 222 -4.89 1.00 5.38
CA ASP A 222 -4.90 2.28 4.68
C ASP A 222 -4.07 3.37 5.40
N THR A 223 -4.13 4.60 4.90
CA THR A 223 -3.41 5.74 5.51
C THR A 223 -3.90 6.10 6.92
N ASN A 224 -5.12 5.70 7.29
CA ASN A 224 -5.70 5.87 8.62
C ASN A 224 -5.46 4.65 9.52
N GLY A 225 -4.82 3.60 9.01
CA GLY A 225 -4.64 2.34 9.72
C GLY A 225 -5.83 1.39 9.64
N ALA A 226 -6.88 1.73 8.89
CA ALA A 226 -8.06 0.91 8.76
C ALA A 226 -7.80 -0.27 7.82
N THR A 227 -8.26 -1.46 8.19
CA THR A 227 -8.22 -2.66 7.35
C THR A 227 -9.46 -2.76 6.45
N ALA A 228 -9.48 -3.73 5.54
CA ALA A 228 -10.69 -4.05 4.76
C ALA A 228 -11.92 -4.33 5.64
N LEU A 229 -11.73 -4.92 6.83
CA LEU A 229 -12.80 -5.22 7.79
C LEU A 229 -13.43 -3.94 8.37
N HIS A 230 -12.61 -2.93 8.67
CA HIS A 230 -13.11 -1.60 9.06
C HIS A 230 -13.96 -0.96 7.96
N LYS A 231 -13.54 -1.09 6.70
CA LYS A 231 -14.27 -0.55 5.55
C LYS A 231 -15.61 -1.25 5.32
N ALA A 232 -15.65 -2.59 5.45
CA ALA A 232 -16.90 -3.34 5.39
C ALA A 232 -17.87 -2.96 6.52
N ALA A 233 -17.35 -2.74 7.73
CA ALA A 233 -18.14 -2.24 8.86
C ALA A 233 -18.73 -0.85 8.58
N ALA A 234 -17.92 0.12 8.14
CA ALA A 234 -18.37 1.48 7.82
C ALA A 234 -19.35 1.53 6.63
N GLY A 235 -19.19 0.64 5.65
CA GLY A 235 -20.05 0.55 4.46
C GLY A 235 -21.35 -0.24 4.64
N ASN A 236 -21.63 -0.75 5.85
CA ASN A 236 -22.71 -1.69 6.16
C ASN A 236 -22.74 -2.94 5.25
N ARG A 237 -21.59 -3.61 5.11
CA ARG A 237 -21.39 -4.82 4.28
C ARG A 237 -21.24 -6.10 5.11
N PRO A 238 -22.33 -6.68 5.64
CA PRO A 238 -22.28 -7.84 6.53
C PRO A 238 -21.71 -9.10 5.85
N SER A 239 -22.00 -9.31 4.57
CA SER A 239 -21.47 -10.45 3.81
C SER A 239 -19.96 -10.33 3.60
N ALA A 240 -19.46 -9.15 3.20
CA ALA A 240 -18.03 -8.89 3.10
C ALA A 240 -17.30 -9.08 4.44
N LEU A 241 -17.89 -8.62 5.56
CA LEU A 241 -17.35 -8.88 6.90
C LEU A 241 -17.18 -10.39 7.15
N LEU A 242 -18.22 -11.19 6.89
CA LEU A 242 -18.16 -12.65 7.08
C LEU A 242 -17.09 -13.28 6.20
N ILE A 243 -16.95 -12.85 4.94
CA ILE A 243 -15.91 -13.36 4.03
C ILE A 243 -14.51 -13.00 4.57
N LEU A 244 -14.30 -11.76 5.00
CA LEU A 244 -13.02 -11.30 5.54
C LEU A 244 -12.63 -12.04 6.83
N ILE A 245 -13.58 -12.30 7.72
CA ILE A 245 -13.35 -13.04 8.97
C ILE A 245 -13.13 -14.53 8.67
N ALA A 246 -14.05 -15.17 7.93
CA ALA A 246 -14.05 -16.63 7.75
C ALA A 246 -13.00 -17.13 6.74
N GLN A 247 -12.73 -16.38 5.68
CA GLN A 247 -11.76 -16.77 4.64
C GLN A 247 -10.43 -16.04 4.80
N GLY A 248 -10.48 -14.78 5.25
CA GLY A 248 -9.32 -13.93 5.40
C GLY A 248 -8.67 -13.95 6.78
N PHE A 249 -9.29 -14.61 7.76
CA PHE A 249 -8.87 -14.61 9.16
C PHE A 249 -8.66 -13.19 9.72
N ALA A 250 -9.47 -12.23 9.25
CA ALA A 250 -9.40 -10.85 9.71
C ALA A 250 -9.77 -10.77 11.19
N ASP A 251 -8.91 -10.14 11.98
CA ASP A 251 -9.18 -9.87 13.38
C ASP A 251 -10.10 -8.64 13.53
N TYR A 252 -11.25 -8.85 14.19
CA TYR A 252 -12.26 -7.83 14.45
C TYR A 252 -11.93 -6.93 15.66
N GLU A 253 -10.79 -7.15 16.33
CA GLU A 253 -10.26 -6.30 17.40
C GLU A 253 -9.12 -5.38 16.94
N GLU A 254 -8.71 -5.50 15.68
CA GLU A 254 -7.67 -4.66 15.09
C GLU A 254 -8.03 -3.18 15.20
N ARG A 255 -7.04 -2.37 15.58
CA ARG A 255 -7.23 -0.93 15.78
C ARG A 255 -6.60 -0.14 14.64
N ASN A 256 -7.37 0.81 14.11
CA ASN A 256 -6.81 1.81 13.21
C ASN A 256 -5.86 2.78 13.96
N TYR A 257 -5.15 3.64 13.24
CA TYR A 257 -4.14 4.53 13.83
C TYR A 257 -4.69 5.90 14.25
N THR A 258 -5.80 6.33 13.68
CA THR A 258 -6.27 7.72 13.83
C THR A 258 -7.07 7.93 15.09
N ASN A 259 -7.95 7.00 15.42
CA ASN A 259 -8.84 7.07 16.57
C ASN A 259 -8.84 5.78 17.39
N HIS A 260 -7.98 4.82 17.02
CA HIS A 260 -7.89 3.51 17.62
C HIS A 260 -9.21 2.76 17.60
N TRP A 261 -10.07 3.03 16.61
CA TRP A 261 -11.32 2.30 16.47
C TRP A 261 -11.06 0.88 15.99
N ILE A 262 -11.98 0.00 16.38
CA ILE A 262 -12.08 -1.36 15.86
C ILE A 262 -13.29 -1.39 14.92
N PRO A 263 -13.47 -2.40 14.06
CA PRO A 263 -14.62 -2.50 13.16
C PRO A 263 -15.98 -2.30 13.83
N LEU A 264 -16.17 -2.73 15.09
CA LEU A 264 -17.43 -2.50 15.80
C LEU A 264 -17.71 -1.01 16.10
N HIS A 265 -16.69 -0.20 16.40
CA HIS A 265 -16.85 1.25 16.53
C HIS A 265 -17.24 1.88 15.19
N GLU A 266 -16.62 1.46 14.08
CA GLU A 266 -16.96 1.93 12.74
C GLU A 266 -18.41 1.61 12.38
N ALA A 267 -18.86 0.37 12.65
CA ALA A 267 -20.22 -0.06 12.37
C ALA A 267 -21.25 0.73 13.19
N ALA A 268 -20.97 0.97 14.48
CA ALA A 268 -21.88 1.73 15.34
C ALA A 268 -21.97 3.20 14.90
N PHE A 269 -20.83 3.85 14.67
CA PHE A 269 -20.77 5.26 14.24
C PHE A 269 -21.49 5.52 12.91
N HIS A 270 -21.42 4.58 11.95
CA HIS A 270 -22.09 4.69 10.66
C HIS A 270 -23.50 4.08 10.64
N ASN A 271 -24.10 3.78 11.79
CA ASN A 271 -25.43 3.14 11.92
C ASN A 271 -25.57 1.86 11.05
N SER A 272 -24.48 1.09 10.95
CA SER A 272 -24.39 -0.15 10.19
C SER A 272 -24.88 -1.33 11.01
N THR A 273 -26.18 -1.33 11.33
CA THR A 273 -26.83 -2.27 12.25
C THR A 273 -26.61 -3.74 11.90
N ALA A 274 -26.63 -4.10 10.61
CA ALA A 274 -26.38 -5.46 10.16
C ALA A 274 -24.93 -5.90 10.45
N CYS A 275 -23.96 -5.00 10.23
CA CYS A 275 -22.57 -5.24 10.59
C CYS A 275 -22.35 -5.34 12.10
N VAL A 276 -23.03 -4.51 12.90
CA VAL A 276 -22.98 -4.61 14.37
C VAL A 276 -23.42 -6.02 14.81
N GLN A 277 -24.56 -6.50 14.30
CA GLN A 277 -25.07 -7.82 14.64
C GLN A 277 -24.07 -8.92 14.24
N VAL A 278 -23.57 -8.90 13.00
CA VAL A 278 -22.60 -9.90 12.51
C VAL A 278 -21.32 -9.90 13.34
N LEU A 279 -20.77 -8.74 13.68
CA LEU A 279 -19.55 -8.65 14.50
C LEU A 279 -19.77 -9.24 15.90
N LEU A 280 -20.91 -8.93 16.54
CA LEU A 280 -21.25 -9.49 17.85
C LEU A 280 -21.48 -11.00 17.79
N ASP A 281 -22.16 -11.49 16.75
CA ASP A 281 -22.37 -12.93 16.52
C ASP A 281 -21.04 -13.67 16.29
N CYS A 282 -20.05 -13.01 15.69
CA CYS A 282 -18.69 -13.52 15.52
C CYS A 282 -17.84 -13.46 16.81
N GLY A 283 -18.36 -12.86 17.89
CA GLY A 283 -17.66 -12.75 19.17
C GLY A 283 -16.84 -11.48 19.36
N ALA A 284 -17.06 -10.43 18.55
CA ALA A 284 -16.44 -9.13 18.77
C ALA A 284 -16.76 -8.59 20.18
N PRO A 285 -15.80 -7.94 20.86
CA PRO A 285 -16.03 -7.41 22.19
C PRO A 285 -17.17 -6.39 22.14
N LEU A 286 -18.14 -6.52 23.06
CA LEU A 286 -19.32 -5.63 23.08
C LEU A 286 -18.97 -4.19 23.52
N ARG A 287 -17.96 -4.04 24.38
CA ARG A 287 -17.59 -2.75 25.01
C ARG A 287 -16.09 -2.42 24.92
N PRO A 288 -15.46 -2.51 23.73
CA PRO A 288 -14.13 -1.99 23.53
C PRO A 288 -14.17 -0.47 23.78
N ARG A 289 -13.05 0.11 24.18
CA ARG A 289 -12.92 1.56 24.38
C ARG A 289 -11.94 2.13 23.38
N THR A 290 -12.30 3.28 22.84
CA THR A 290 -11.39 4.18 22.11
C THR A 290 -10.44 4.89 23.07
N ASP A 291 -9.48 5.66 22.56
CA ASP A 291 -8.58 6.50 23.39
C ASP A 291 -9.34 7.54 24.20
N GLN A 292 -10.50 7.99 23.71
CA GLN A 292 -11.39 8.91 24.42
C GLN A 292 -12.29 8.18 25.43
N GLY A 293 -12.09 6.88 25.64
CA GLY A 293 -12.89 6.06 26.55
C GLY A 293 -14.29 5.71 26.06
N LYS A 294 -14.68 6.15 24.85
CA LYS A 294 -15.99 5.88 24.25
C LYS A 294 -16.10 4.44 23.78
N THR A 295 -17.25 3.82 24.03
CA THR A 295 -17.64 2.50 23.52
C THR A 295 -18.37 2.61 22.17
N PRO A 296 -18.59 1.51 21.43
CA PRO A 296 -19.39 1.55 20.20
C PRO A 296 -20.78 2.13 20.44
N LEU A 297 -21.42 1.80 21.58
CA LEU A 297 -22.73 2.35 21.92
C LEU A 297 -22.71 3.86 22.13
N ASP A 298 -21.64 4.41 22.71
CA ASP A 298 -21.48 5.87 22.90
C ASP A 298 -21.26 6.62 21.58
N LEU A 299 -20.84 5.90 20.54
CA LEU A 299 -20.62 6.43 19.19
C LEU A 299 -21.79 6.20 18.25
N ALA A 300 -22.79 5.40 18.65
CA ALA A 300 -23.92 5.06 17.80
C ALA A 300 -24.77 6.31 17.51
N GLU A 301 -25.01 6.58 16.23
CA GLU A 301 -25.90 7.64 15.73
C GLU A 301 -27.34 7.15 15.51
#